data_AF-A0A1C4UBG0-F1
#
_entry.id   AF-A0A1C4UBG0-F1
#
_cell.length_a   1.000
_cell.length_b   1.000
_cell.length_c   1.000
_cell.angle_alpha   90.00
_cell.angle_beta   90.00
_cell.angle_gamma   90.00
#
_symmetry.space_group_name_H-M   'P 1'
#
loop_
_entity.id
_entity.type
_entity.pdbx_description
1 polymer ?
#
loop_
_entity_poly.entity_id
_entity_poly.type
_entity_poly.pdbx_seq_one_letter_code
_entity_poly.pdbx_strand_id
1 'polypeptide(L)'
;MSEQVDRHANRELRARFDDVYGQYQQLRSGLDNLQTRLAELRVTRRSADGQVTATVGARGELVQVELASTVYRDRDAVALGRKITETVRAAATAAVDATRDLVAESMPAGSGSVEFLRTGDYAALLGRADAVLGRREVKE
;
A
#
# COMPACT_ATOMS: atom_id res chain seq x y z
N MET A 1 -29.31 -44.83 -7.69
CA MET A 1 -28.88 -44.05 -6.51
C MET A 1 -27.53 -43.36 -6.70
N SER A 2 -26.63 -43.88 -7.54
CA SER A 2 -25.28 -43.33 -7.78
C SER A 2 -25.27 -41.95 -8.47
N GLU A 3 -26.10 -41.77 -9.51
CA GLU A 3 -26.10 -40.55 -10.33
C GLU A 3 -26.56 -39.27 -9.58
N GLN A 4 -27.34 -39.43 -8.51
CA GLN A 4 -27.82 -38.31 -7.69
C GLN A 4 -26.76 -37.83 -6.70
N VAL A 5 -25.90 -38.74 -6.22
CA VAL A 5 -24.76 -38.46 -5.33
C VAL A 5 -23.66 -37.71 -6.11
N ASP A 6 -23.39 -38.11 -7.35
CA ASP A 6 -22.41 -37.45 -8.22
C ASP A 6 -22.79 -35.98 -8.52
N ARG A 7 -24.08 -35.69 -8.74
CA ARG A 7 -24.55 -34.31 -8.95
C ARG A 7 -24.53 -33.44 -7.70
N HIS A 8 -24.64 -34.01 -6.50
CA HIS A 8 -24.52 -33.25 -5.25
C HIS A 8 -23.06 -32.92 -4.95
N ALA A 9 -22.16 -33.90 -5.08
CA ALA A 9 -20.73 -33.71 -4.92
C ALA A 9 -20.16 -32.67 -5.92
N ASN A 10 -20.61 -32.71 -7.17
CA ASN A 10 -20.18 -31.76 -8.19
C ASN A 10 -20.72 -30.33 -7.92
N ARG A 11 -21.93 -30.20 -7.35
CA ARG A 11 -22.46 -28.89 -6.91
C ARG A 11 -21.70 -28.31 -5.73
N GLU A 12 -21.36 -29.11 -4.72
CA GLU A 12 -20.51 -28.65 -3.61
C GLU A 12 -19.11 -28.24 -4.08
N LEU A 13 -18.50 -29.00 -5.00
CA LEU A 13 -17.22 -28.62 -5.58
C LEU A 13 -17.31 -27.27 -6.30
N ARG A 14 -18.32 -27.07 -7.14
CA ARG A 14 -18.54 -25.80 -7.85
C ARG A 14 -18.73 -24.63 -6.90
N ALA A 15 -19.56 -24.78 -5.86
CA ALA A 15 -19.75 -23.73 -4.86
C ALA A 15 -18.45 -23.36 -4.12
N ARG A 16 -17.59 -24.35 -3.83
CA ARG A 16 -16.26 -24.10 -3.25
C ARG A 16 -15.32 -23.40 -4.23
N PHE A 17 -15.35 -23.76 -5.51
CA PHE A 17 -14.58 -23.06 -6.54
C PHE A 17 -15.05 -21.62 -6.72
N ASP A 18 -16.36 -21.38 -6.75
CA ASP A 18 -16.94 -20.04 -6.88
C ASP A 18 -16.56 -19.14 -5.70
N ASP A 19 -16.55 -19.68 -4.46
CA ASP A 19 -16.11 -18.94 -3.27
C ASP A 19 -14.61 -18.58 -3.31
N VAL A 20 -13.75 -19.54 -3.64
CA VAL A 20 -12.30 -19.29 -3.79
C VAL A 20 -12.03 -18.30 -4.93
N TYR A 21 -12.76 -18.42 -6.03
CA TYR A 21 -12.62 -17.52 -7.17
C TYR A 21 -13.11 -16.11 -6.84
N GLY A 22 -14.22 -15.98 -6.11
CA GLY A 22 -14.71 -14.70 -5.59
C GLY A 22 -13.72 -14.03 -4.65
N GLN A 23 -13.12 -14.80 -3.73
CA GLN A 23 -12.07 -14.31 -2.83
C GLN A 23 -10.82 -13.85 -3.60
N TYR A 24 -10.41 -14.60 -4.63
CA TYR A 24 -9.29 -14.20 -5.49
C TYR A 24 -9.59 -12.91 -6.27
N GLN A 25 -10.80 -12.79 -6.84
CA GLN A 25 -11.21 -11.58 -7.55
C GLN A 25 -11.23 -10.36 -6.63
N GLN A 26 -11.74 -10.51 -5.40
CA GLN A 26 -11.77 -9.43 -4.43
C GLN A 26 -10.36 -9.00 -4.02
N LEU A 27 -9.46 -9.96 -3.77
CA LEU A 27 -8.05 -9.68 -3.51
C LEU A 27 -7.40 -8.93 -4.68
N ARG A 28 -7.61 -9.41 -5.92
CA ARG A 28 -7.04 -8.78 -7.11
C ARG A 28 -7.55 -7.36 -7.32
N SER A 29 -8.85 -7.12 -7.15
CA SER A 29 -9.43 -5.78 -7.24
C SER A 29 -8.90 -4.82 -6.16
N GLY A 30 -8.66 -5.33 -4.95
CA GLY A 30 -8.05 -4.55 -3.86
C GLY A 30 -6.61 -4.14 -4.17
N LEU A 31 -5.83 -5.05 -4.78
CA LEU A 31 -4.46 -4.77 -5.21
C LEU A 31 -4.40 -3.76 -6.34
N ASP A 32 -5.26 -3.88 -7.35
CA ASP A 32 -5.31 -2.94 -8.49
C ASP A 32 -5.69 -1.52 -8.01
N ASN A 33 -6.64 -1.42 -7.08
CA ASN A 33 -7.03 -0.13 -6.46
C ASN A 33 -5.89 0.46 -5.64
N LEU A 34 -5.21 -0.34 -4.82
CA LEU A 34 -4.03 0.11 -4.07
C LEU A 34 -2.92 0.59 -5.00
N GLN A 35 -2.62 -0.15 -6.07
CA GLN A 35 -1.62 0.23 -7.05
C GLN A 35 -1.95 1.58 -7.70
N THR A 36 -3.21 1.79 -8.06
CA THR A 36 -3.70 3.05 -8.64
C THR A 36 -3.51 4.21 -7.67
N ARG A 37 -3.96 4.04 -6.41
CA ARG A 37 -3.83 5.07 -5.37
C ARG A 37 -2.37 5.44 -5.08
N LEU A 38 -1.48 4.45 -5.04
CA LEU A 38 -0.04 4.67 -4.85
C LEU A 38 0.58 5.38 -6.06
N ALA A 39 0.15 5.08 -7.28
CA ALA A 39 0.63 5.76 -8.48
C ALA A 39 0.18 7.23 -8.55
N GLU A 40 -0.99 7.54 -7.99
CA GLU A 40 -1.55 8.90 -7.97
C GLU A 40 -1.11 9.74 -6.77
N LEU A 41 -0.59 9.10 -5.71
CA LEU A 41 -0.16 9.77 -4.49
C LEU A 41 0.97 10.76 -4.80
N ARG A 42 0.67 12.03 -4.55
CA ARG A 42 1.63 13.14 -4.64
C ARG A 42 1.61 13.90 -3.33
N VAL A 43 2.78 14.10 -2.75
CA VAL A 43 2.95 14.92 -1.55
C VAL A 43 3.71 16.18 -1.92
N THR A 44 3.10 17.32 -1.65
CA THR A 44 3.68 18.64 -1.90
C THR A 44 4.05 19.30 -0.57
N ARG A 45 5.29 19.79 -0.48
CA ARG A 45 5.77 20.58 0.66
C ARG A 45 6.38 21.88 0.19
N ARG A 46 6.22 22.90 1.03
CA ARG A 46 6.73 24.24 0.79
C ARG A 46 7.70 24.63 1.89
N SER A 47 8.75 25.36 1.52
CA SER A 47 9.68 25.97 2.48
C SER A 47 8.96 27.03 3.34
N ALA A 48 9.50 27.31 4.52
CA ALA A 48 8.87 28.20 5.51
C ALA A 48 8.62 29.62 4.99
N ASP A 49 9.41 30.07 4.03
CA ASP A 49 9.31 31.39 3.41
C ASP A 49 8.55 31.39 2.06
N GLY A 50 8.02 30.24 1.67
CA GLY A 50 7.25 30.07 0.44
C GLY A 50 8.06 30.08 -0.85
N GLN A 51 9.40 30.11 -0.76
CA GLN A 51 10.26 30.25 -1.93
C GLN A 51 10.44 28.98 -2.75
N VAL A 52 10.40 27.82 -2.10
CA VAL A 52 10.59 26.52 -2.74
C VAL A 52 9.37 25.66 -2.46
N THR A 53 8.80 25.06 -3.49
CA THR A 53 7.77 24.03 -3.39
C THR A 53 8.30 22.76 -4.06
N ALA A 54 8.32 21.64 -3.33
CA ALA A 54 8.74 20.35 -3.84
C ALA A 54 7.57 19.38 -3.81
N THR A 55 7.37 18.66 -4.91
CA THR A 55 6.36 17.61 -5.06
C THR A 55 7.06 16.29 -5.28
N VAL A 56 6.74 15.31 -4.45
CA VAL A 56 7.29 13.96 -4.49
C VAL A 56 6.17 12.93 -4.71
N GLY A 57 6.53 11.79 -5.30
CA GLY A 57 5.64 10.64 -5.44
C GLY A 57 5.70 9.70 -4.23
N ALA A 58 4.95 8.59 -4.30
CA ALA A 58 4.76 7.66 -3.18
C ALA A 58 6.07 7.05 -2.61
N ARG A 59 7.11 6.88 -3.43
CA ARG A 59 8.39 6.31 -2.97
C ARG A 59 9.36 7.38 -2.48
N GLY A 60 8.90 8.63 -2.37
CA GLY A 60 9.75 9.78 -2.07
C GLY A 60 10.60 10.24 -3.26
N GLU A 61 10.29 9.76 -4.47
CA GLU A 61 10.92 10.23 -5.70
C GLU A 61 10.51 11.67 -5.99
N LEU A 62 11.48 12.50 -6.37
CA LEU A 62 11.22 13.88 -6.72
C LEU A 62 10.57 13.97 -8.11
N VAL A 63 9.36 14.52 -8.16
CA VAL A 63 8.59 14.69 -9.41
C VAL A 63 8.75 16.10 -9.94
N GLN A 64 8.67 17.10 -9.06
CA GLN A 64 8.68 18.51 -9.45
C GLN A 64 9.25 19.39 -8.35
N VAL A 65 9.97 20.44 -8.76
CA VAL A 65 10.38 21.56 -7.89
C VAL A 65 9.97 22.86 -8.56
N GLU A 66 9.30 23.70 -7.79
CA GLU A 66 8.90 25.05 -8.19
C GLU A 66 9.62 26.07 -7.31
N LEU A 67 10.16 27.10 -7.95
CA LEU A 67 10.84 28.21 -7.30
C LEU A 67 10.03 29.48 -7.50
N ALA A 68 9.77 30.21 -6.42
CA ALA A 68 9.14 31.52 -6.49
C ALA A 68 10.10 32.54 -7.12
N SER A 69 9.58 33.53 -7.85
CA SER A 69 10.39 34.59 -8.46
C SER A 69 11.19 35.42 -7.45
N THR A 70 10.74 35.45 -6.19
CA THR A 70 11.43 36.12 -5.07
C THR A 70 12.79 35.53 -4.76
N VAL A 71 13.03 34.26 -5.14
CA VAL A 71 14.30 33.57 -4.98
C VAL A 71 15.42 34.27 -5.76
N TYR A 72 15.12 34.90 -6.89
CA TYR A 72 16.12 35.60 -7.69
C TYR A 72 16.49 36.99 -7.14
N ARG A 73 15.76 37.49 -6.13
CA ARG A 73 16.10 38.76 -5.46
C ARG A 73 17.26 38.58 -4.49
N ASP A 74 17.26 37.45 -3.78
CA ASP A 74 18.30 37.10 -2.84
C ASP A 74 19.34 36.26 -3.58
N ARG A 75 20.44 36.88 -4.01
CA ARG A 75 21.47 36.24 -4.87
C ARG A 75 22.36 35.24 -4.13
N ASP A 76 21.86 34.63 -3.06
CA ASP A 76 22.57 33.59 -2.30
C ASP A 76 22.19 32.19 -2.83
N ALA A 77 22.98 31.72 -3.79
CA ALA A 77 22.80 30.39 -4.38
C ALA A 77 23.05 29.25 -3.38
N VAL A 78 23.90 29.46 -2.37
CA VAL A 78 24.23 28.42 -1.38
C VAL A 78 23.07 28.23 -0.42
N ALA A 79 22.51 29.33 0.08
CA ALA A 79 21.31 29.28 0.93
C ALA A 79 20.12 28.65 0.19
N LEU A 80 19.95 28.99 -1.10
CA LEU A 80 18.91 28.38 -1.93
C LEU A 80 19.10 26.87 -2.10
N GLY A 81 20.30 26.41 -2.42
CA GLY A 81 20.58 24.98 -2.60
C GLY A 81 20.29 24.18 -1.33
N ARG A 82 20.66 24.72 -0.17
CA ARG A 82 20.31 24.12 1.14
C ARG A 82 18.79 24.06 1.34
N LYS A 83 18.08 25.17 1.07
CA LYS A 83 16.63 25.24 1.22
C LYS A 83 15.90 24.25 0.32
N ILE A 84 16.33 24.09 -0.93
CA ILE A 84 15.78 23.10 -1.85
C ILE A 84 15.98 21.69 -1.28
N THR A 85 17.21 21.37 -0.87
CA THR A 85 17.55 20.06 -0.32
C THR A 85 16.71 19.73 0.93
N GLU A 86 16.57 20.68 1.85
CA GLU A 86 15.75 20.52 3.05
C GLU A 86 14.27 20.32 2.72
N THR A 87 13.73 21.11 1.78
CA THR A 87 12.32 21.04 1.38
C THR A 87 12.02 19.70 0.68
N VAL A 88 12.90 19.24 -0.20
CA VAL A 88 12.79 17.93 -0.86
C VAL A 88 12.87 16.80 0.15
N ARG A 89 13.82 16.85 1.09
CA ARG A 89 13.95 15.83 2.13
C ARG A 89 12.69 15.74 3.00
N ALA A 90 12.14 16.89 3.40
CA ALA A 90 10.90 16.95 4.17
C ALA A 90 9.70 16.42 3.38
N ALA A 91 9.64 16.71 2.07
CA ALA A 91 8.62 16.17 1.18
C ALA A 91 8.74 14.64 1.06
N ALA A 92 9.94 14.12 0.83
CA ALA A 92 10.21 12.70 0.69
C ALA A 92 9.84 11.90 1.96
N THR A 93 10.21 12.40 3.15
CA THR A 93 9.80 11.78 4.42
C THR A 93 8.28 11.74 4.55
N ALA A 94 7.59 12.86 4.26
CA ALA A 94 6.14 12.93 4.33
C ALA A 94 5.44 12.00 3.32
N ALA A 95 6.02 11.79 2.13
CA ALA A 95 5.51 10.84 1.15
C ALA A 95 5.63 9.39 1.59
N VAL A 96 6.76 9.03 2.20
CA VAL A 96 6.96 7.67 2.73
C VAL A 96 5.97 7.40 3.86
N ASP A 97 5.74 8.37 4.74
CA ASP A 97 4.76 8.25 5.82
C ASP A 97 3.33 8.16 5.27
N ALA A 98 2.94 9.04 4.34
CA ALA A 98 1.63 8.97 3.69
C ALA A 98 1.40 7.64 2.95
N THR A 99 2.44 7.10 2.34
CA THR A 99 2.39 5.78 1.68
C THR A 99 2.17 4.65 2.68
N ARG A 100 2.84 4.69 3.83
CA ARG A 100 2.63 3.71 4.91
C ARG A 100 1.20 3.77 5.43
N ASP A 101 0.66 4.95 5.63
CA ASP A 101 -0.72 5.13 6.10
C ASP A 101 -1.73 4.60 5.07
N LEU A 102 -1.53 4.90 3.79
CA LEU A 102 -2.41 4.44 2.71
C LEU A 102 -2.39 2.91 2.57
N VAL A 103 -1.20 2.29 2.69
CA VAL A 103 -1.05 0.83 2.72
C VAL A 103 -1.73 0.24 3.95
N ALA A 104 -1.60 0.84 5.12
CA ALA A 104 -2.25 0.38 6.35
C ALA A 104 -3.79 0.43 6.26
N GLU A 105 -4.34 1.48 5.68
CA GLU A 105 -5.80 1.65 5.50
C GLU A 105 -6.38 0.69 4.45
N SER A 106 -5.61 0.36 3.41
CA SER A 106 -6.07 -0.50 2.32
C SER A 106 -5.97 -2.00 2.63
N MET A 107 -5.37 -2.37 3.76
CA MET A 107 -5.22 -3.77 4.18
C MET A 107 -6.50 -4.27 4.88
N PRO A 108 -7.09 -5.40 4.45
CA PRO A 108 -8.27 -5.95 5.10
C PRO A 108 -8.00 -6.32 6.56
N ALA A 109 -8.89 -5.94 7.46
CA ALA A 109 -8.79 -6.29 8.88
C ALA A 109 -8.62 -7.82 9.04
N GLY A 110 -7.48 -8.23 9.60
CA GLY A 110 -7.16 -9.64 9.85
C GLY A 110 -6.35 -10.37 8.78
N SER A 111 -5.75 -9.68 7.80
CA SER A 111 -4.65 -10.27 7.01
C SER A 111 -3.33 -10.11 7.77
N GLY A 112 -2.66 -11.21 8.12
CA GLY A 112 -1.36 -11.22 8.84
C GLY A 112 -0.20 -10.48 8.14
N SER A 113 -0.49 -9.90 6.98
CA SER A 113 0.33 -8.98 6.19
C SER A 113 0.75 -7.71 6.95
N VAL A 114 -0.10 -7.15 7.83
CA VAL A 114 0.23 -5.96 8.64
C VAL A 114 1.29 -6.28 9.68
N GLU A 115 1.15 -7.44 10.34
CA GLU A 115 2.11 -7.91 11.34
C GLU A 115 3.46 -8.26 10.68
N PHE A 116 3.44 -8.87 9.50
CA PHE A 116 4.64 -9.13 8.68
C PHE A 116 5.38 -7.84 8.29
N LEU A 117 4.68 -6.82 7.79
CA LEU A 117 5.33 -5.56 7.42
C LEU A 117 5.91 -4.81 8.62
N ARG A 118 5.35 -5.03 9.82
CA ARG A 118 5.79 -4.38 11.06
C ARG A 118 6.94 -5.10 11.75
N THR A 119 6.95 -6.44 11.71
CA THR A 119 7.89 -7.28 12.49
C THR A 119 8.90 -8.02 11.61
N GLY A 120 8.66 -8.13 10.30
CA GLY A 120 9.42 -8.98 9.40
C GLY A 120 9.12 -10.47 9.55
N ASP A 121 8.13 -10.84 10.37
CA ASP A 121 7.83 -12.24 10.69
C ASP A 121 6.89 -12.86 9.65
N TYR A 122 7.42 -13.80 8.86
CA TYR A 122 6.68 -14.56 7.86
C TYR A 122 5.65 -15.51 8.49
N ALA A 123 5.83 -15.94 9.74
CA ALA A 123 4.86 -16.78 10.44
C ALA A 123 3.53 -16.05 10.64
N ALA A 124 3.58 -14.72 10.84
CA ALA A 124 2.40 -13.90 10.99
C ALA A 124 1.56 -13.85 9.69
N LEU A 125 2.22 -13.89 8.52
CA LEU A 125 1.56 -13.94 7.21
C LEU A 125 0.83 -15.26 6.98
N LEU A 126 1.39 -16.37 7.47
CA LEU A 126 0.84 -17.73 7.32
C LEU A 126 -0.20 -18.10 8.38
N GLY A 127 -0.22 -17.42 9.53
CA GLY A 127 -1.10 -17.77 10.65
C GLY A 127 -2.60 -17.82 10.32
N ARG A 128 -3.07 -17.04 9.32
CA ARG A 128 -4.48 -17.16 8.86
C ARG A 128 -4.70 -18.41 8.00
N ALA A 129 -3.74 -18.79 7.17
CA ALA A 129 -3.82 -20.01 6.38
C ALA A 129 -3.82 -21.24 7.31
N ASP A 130 -2.99 -21.22 8.35
CA ASP A 130 -2.94 -22.28 9.38
C ASP A 130 -4.23 -22.32 10.23
N ALA A 131 -4.85 -21.19 10.55
CA ALA A 131 -6.15 -21.18 11.25
C ALA A 131 -7.30 -21.76 10.41
N VAL A 132 -7.23 -21.64 9.08
CA VAL A 132 -8.22 -22.21 8.16
C VAL A 132 -7.96 -23.71 7.93
N LEU A 133 -6.70 -24.12 7.88
CA LEU A 133 -6.28 -25.52 7.69
C LEU A 133 -6.38 -26.34 8.98
N GLY A 134 -6.00 -25.78 10.13
CA GLY A 134 -5.98 -26.44 11.44
C GLY A 134 -7.36 -26.75 12.04
N ARG A 135 -8.45 -26.17 11.51
CA ARG A 135 -9.81 -26.55 11.94
C ARG A 135 -10.21 -27.95 11.43
N ARG A 136 -9.45 -28.57 10.53
CA ARG A 136 -9.76 -29.90 9.97
C ARG A 136 -9.13 -31.09 10.69
N GLU A 137 -8.25 -30.90 11.67
CA GLU A 137 -7.51 -32.02 12.29
C GLU A 137 -8.06 -32.53 13.62
N VAL A 138 -9.25 -32.12 14.05
CA VAL A 138 -9.88 -32.70 15.27
C VAL A 138 -11.08 -33.55 14.90
N LYS A 139 -10.81 -34.78 14.41
CA LYS A 139 -11.70 -35.93 14.62
C LYS A 139 -10.99 -37.26 14.36
N GLU A 140 -10.30 -37.80 15.38
CA GLU A 140 -10.54 -39.17 15.88
C GLU A 140 -10.10 -39.29 17.34
#